data_AF-A0A0P9F033-F1
#
_entry.id   AF-A0A0P9F033-F1
#
_cell.length_a   1.000
_cell.length_b   1.000
_cell.length_c   1.000
_cell.angle_alpha   90.00
_cell.angle_beta   90.00
_cell.angle_gamma   90.00
#
_symmetry.space_group_name_H-M   'P 1'
#
loop_
_entity.id
_entity.type
_entity.pdbx_description
1 polymer ?
#
loop_
_entity_poly.entity_id
_entity_poly.type
_entity_poly.pdbx_seq_one_letter_code
_entity_poly.pdbx_strand_id
1 'polypeptide(L)'
;TDNSDNLKFTGFKMFLDGSGLSRNAWMNEVWNKNYIEVDKNNHGHPLWDIDEFKKTLRYLSQADNTISIHAIGDRAIKETINSIIDIKKTSNTKANYAIVHCTSPSQEDLLNMKLNNISVETQGAFIYFFGNEYIANFGKSREHRLFPFREMFDMGINMCNGSDSPVTLYKPIYGIISSISREMKTSNNKYKKLNPDQSLTLEETLKSFTINCASVM
;
A
#
# COMPACT_ATOMS: atom_id res chain seq x y z
N THR A 1 -33.02 11.73 -3.45
CA THR A 1 -31.82 10.88 -3.48
C THR A 1 -30.99 11.37 -4.65
N ASP A 2 -29.73 11.72 -4.41
CA ASP A 2 -28.90 12.47 -5.35
C ASP A 2 -28.45 11.56 -6.52
N ASN A 3 -29.35 11.35 -7.48
CA ASN A 3 -29.13 10.54 -8.68
C ASN A 3 -28.35 11.37 -9.71
N SER A 4 -27.05 11.58 -9.48
CA SER A 4 -26.15 12.01 -10.55
C SER A 4 -25.47 10.77 -11.15
N ASP A 5 -25.42 10.67 -12.48
CA ASP A 5 -24.70 9.59 -13.18
C ASP A 5 -23.20 9.53 -12.84
N ASN A 6 -22.68 10.56 -12.18
CA ASN A 6 -21.29 10.73 -11.78
C ASN A 6 -20.99 10.25 -10.35
N LEU A 7 -22.00 9.97 -9.51
CA LEU A 7 -21.80 9.51 -8.14
C LEU A 7 -22.15 8.03 -8.01
N LYS A 8 -21.20 7.23 -7.53
CA LYS A 8 -21.39 5.79 -7.31
C LYS A 8 -20.87 5.40 -5.94
N PHE A 9 -21.64 4.55 -5.26
CA PHE A 9 -21.13 3.82 -4.11
C PHE A 9 -20.29 2.65 -4.62
N THR A 10 -18.97 2.73 -4.48
CA THR A 10 -18.03 1.71 -4.97
C THR A 10 -17.62 0.74 -3.86
N GLY A 11 -17.60 1.20 -2.62
CA GLY A 11 -17.42 0.32 -1.47
C GLY A 11 -16.95 1.01 -0.20
N PHE A 12 -16.09 0.32 0.55
CA PHE A 12 -15.73 0.67 1.92
C PHE A 12 -14.24 0.94 2.08
N LYS A 13 -13.90 1.84 3.00
CA LYS A 13 -12.52 2.09 3.44
C LYS A 13 -12.35 1.63 4.88
N MET A 14 -11.28 0.87 5.14
CA MET A 14 -10.86 0.52 6.49
C MET A 14 -9.40 0.95 6.72
N PHE A 15 -9.01 1.05 8.00
CA PHE A 15 -7.63 1.34 8.41
C PHE A 15 -7.18 0.35 9.47
N LEU A 16 -6.08 -0.36 9.21
CA LEU A 16 -5.53 -1.29 10.18
C LEU A 16 -4.39 -0.67 11.00
N ASP A 17 -3.56 0.17 10.41
CA ASP A 17 -2.40 0.76 11.08
C ASP A 17 -2.18 2.24 10.74
N GLY A 18 -1.11 2.81 11.30
CA GLY A 18 -0.71 4.20 11.11
C GLY A 18 0.14 4.44 9.85
N SER A 19 1.08 5.38 9.95
CA SER A 19 1.94 5.84 8.87
C SER A 19 3.40 5.42 9.05
N GLY A 20 4.07 5.15 7.93
CA GLY A 20 5.51 4.91 7.89
C GLY A 20 6.34 6.16 8.20
N LEU A 21 5.78 7.36 7.99
CA LEU A 21 6.46 8.63 8.29
C LEU A 21 6.55 8.91 9.79
N SER A 22 5.44 8.67 10.50
CA SER A 22 5.35 8.84 11.95
C SER A 22 5.79 7.61 12.74
N ARG A 23 6.22 6.54 12.06
CA ARG A 23 6.68 5.28 12.67
C ARG A 23 5.64 4.66 13.63
N ASN A 24 4.38 4.72 13.25
CA ASN A 24 3.28 4.08 13.97
C ASN A 24 2.49 3.08 13.12
N ALA A 25 2.86 2.88 11.85
CA ALA A 25 2.49 1.70 11.08
C ALA A 25 2.98 0.42 11.80
N TRP A 26 2.19 -0.65 11.73
CA TRP A 26 2.36 -1.82 12.59
C TRP A 26 3.32 -2.82 11.96
N MET A 27 4.48 -2.99 12.57
CA MET A 27 5.62 -3.73 12.04
C MET A 27 5.88 -5.02 12.81
N ASN A 28 6.51 -6.00 12.16
CA ASN A 28 7.09 -7.16 12.83
C ASN A 28 8.33 -6.76 13.63
N GLU A 29 9.23 -6.01 12.99
CA GLU A 29 10.48 -5.54 13.58
C GLU A 29 10.36 -4.09 14.09
N VAL A 30 11.13 -3.74 15.12
CA VAL A 30 11.18 -2.37 15.66
C VAL A 30 11.52 -1.33 14.59
N TRP A 31 10.92 -0.15 14.67
CA TRP A 31 11.21 0.99 13.81
C TRP A 31 12.65 1.50 14.01
N ASN A 32 13.15 2.25 13.03
CA ASN A 32 14.34 3.05 13.19
C ASN A 32 13.96 4.52 13.43
N LYS A 33 14.69 5.25 14.28
CA LYS A 33 14.53 6.71 14.45
C LYS A 33 15.08 7.49 13.26
N ASN A 34 16.12 6.92 12.66
CA ASN A 34 16.85 7.41 11.50
C ASN A 34 17.59 6.21 10.87
N TYR A 35 18.37 6.44 9.83
CA TYR A 35 19.00 5.37 9.06
C TYR A 35 19.87 4.37 9.85
N ILE A 36 20.36 4.75 11.04
CA ILE A 36 21.31 3.96 11.83
C ILE A 36 20.72 3.54 13.18
N GLU A 37 19.96 4.42 13.83
CA GLU A 37 19.49 4.20 15.19
C GLU A 37 18.12 3.54 15.23
N VAL A 38 18.01 2.51 16.05
CA VAL A 38 16.74 1.81 16.31
C VAL A 38 15.89 2.61 17.30
N ASP A 39 14.60 2.71 17.01
CA ASP A 39 13.58 3.22 17.92
C ASP A 39 13.15 2.11 18.86
N LYS A 40 13.95 1.89 19.91
CA LYS A 40 13.77 0.78 20.86
C LYS A 40 12.33 0.72 21.36
N ASN A 41 11.73 -0.47 21.27
CA ASN A 41 10.36 -0.78 21.69
C ASN A 41 9.23 -0.18 20.83
N ASN A 42 9.53 0.47 19.70
CA ASN A 42 8.51 0.96 18.80
C ASN A 42 8.27 -0.01 17.65
N HIS A 43 7.16 -0.76 17.67
CA HIS A 43 6.68 -1.57 16.54
C HIS A 43 5.52 -0.91 15.80
N GLY A 44 5.20 0.35 16.11
CA GLY A 44 3.88 0.91 15.85
C GLY A 44 2.79 0.09 16.52
N HIS A 45 1.55 0.21 16.03
CA HIS A 45 0.41 -0.47 16.63
C HIS A 45 -0.76 -0.55 15.63
N PRO A 46 -1.67 -1.52 15.78
CA PRO A 46 -2.94 -1.46 15.07
C PRO A 46 -3.76 -0.26 15.59
N LEU A 47 -4.66 0.24 14.75
CA LEU A 47 -5.61 1.30 15.14
C LEU A 47 -6.88 0.73 15.81
N TRP A 48 -7.06 -0.59 15.75
CA TRP A 48 -8.23 -1.31 16.23
C TRP A 48 -7.77 -2.47 17.12
N ASP A 49 -8.67 -2.94 17.97
CA ASP A 49 -8.60 -4.34 18.40
C ASP A 49 -8.69 -5.25 17.17
N ILE A 50 -7.84 -6.27 17.11
CA ILE A 50 -7.69 -7.08 15.90
C ILE A 50 -8.91 -7.98 15.64
N ASP A 51 -9.61 -8.42 16.68
CA ASP A 51 -10.80 -9.24 16.54
C ASP A 51 -11.97 -8.39 16.07
N GLU A 52 -12.09 -7.15 16.56
CA GLU A 52 -13.08 -6.19 16.05
C GLU A 52 -12.81 -5.81 14.59
N PHE A 53 -11.55 -5.61 14.19
CA PHE A 53 -11.20 -5.41 12.78
C PHE A 53 -11.65 -6.61 11.92
N LYS A 54 -11.33 -7.84 12.34
CA LYS A 54 -11.70 -9.08 11.61
C LYS A 54 -13.21 -9.27 11.50
N LYS A 55 -13.94 -9.03 12.58
CA LYS A 55 -15.42 -9.05 12.60
C LYS A 55 -16.00 -8.02 11.64
N THR A 56 -15.48 -6.79 11.68
CA THR A 56 -15.93 -5.69 10.81
C THR A 56 -15.66 -6.00 9.35
N LEU A 57 -14.45 -6.44 9.01
CA LEU A 57 -14.09 -6.83 7.64
C LEU A 57 -15.00 -7.95 7.14
N ARG A 58 -15.24 -8.99 7.94
CA ARG A 58 -16.15 -10.08 7.60
C ARG A 58 -17.59 -9.61 7.36
N TYR A 59 -18.08 -8.69 8.18
CA TYR A 59 -19.41 -8.11 8.00
C TYR A 59 -19.51 -7.33 6.68
N LEU A 60 -18.57 -6.44 6.41
CA LEU A 60 -18.53 -5.66 5.16
C LEU A 60 -18.36 -6.55 3.92
N SER A 61 -17.65 -7.67 4.07
CA SER A 61 -17.43 -8.65 2.99
C SER A 61 -18.70 -9.37 2.53
N GLN A 62 -19.83 -9.19 3.23
CA GLN A 62 -21.14 -9.69 2.79
C GLN A 62 -21.74 -8.82 1.67
N ALA A 63 -21.21 -7.62 1.46
CA ALA A 63 -21.58 -6.77 0.34
C ALA A 63 -20.73 -7.10 -0.90
N ASP A 64 -21.34 -7.01 -2.08
CA ASP A 64 -20.68 -7.21 -3.37
C ASP A 64 -19.92 -5.93 -3.81
N ASN A 65 -19.12 -5.36 -2.91
CA ASN A 65 -18.38 -4.09 -3.09
C ASN A 65 -16.86 -4.29 -2.90
N THR A 66 -16.08 -3.29 -3.28
CA THR A 66 -14.64 -3.25 -2.96
C THR A 66 -14.42 -2.79 -1.52
N ILE A 67 -13.51 -3.45 -0.81
CA ILE A 67 -13.04 -3.02 0.51
C ILE A 67 -11.56 -2.66 0.39
N SER A 68 -11.24 -1.38 0.55
CA SER A 68 -9.89 -0.86 0.52
C SER A 68 -9.37 -0.70 1.95
N ILE A 69 -8.29 -1.40 2.29
CA ILE A 69 -7.74 -1.45 3.66
C ILE A 69 -6.39 -0.76 3.69
N HIS A 70 -6.27 0.32 4.46
CA HIS A 70 -4.98 0.94 4.76
C HIS A 70 -4.13 0.00 5.61
N ALA A 71 -2.99 -0.42 5.04
CA ALA A 71 -1.95 -1.15 5.73
C ALA A 71 -0.57 -0.77 5.17
N ILE A 72 0.27 -0.13 5.99
CA ILE A 72 1.64 0.26 5.61
C ILE A 72 2.65 -0.75 6.13
N GLY A 73 2.55 -1.11 7.40
CA GLY A 73 3.52 -1.97 8.05
C GLY A 73 3.39 -3.42 7.63
N ASP A 74 4.51 -4.15 7.61
CA ASP A 74 4.56 -5.53 7.15
C ASP A 74 3.65 -6.46 7.98
N ARG A 75 3.52 -6.22 9.28
CA ARG A 75 2.59 -6.95 10.13
C ARG A 75 1.12 -6.63 9.83
N ALA A 76 0.79 -5.36 9.60
CA ALA A 76 -0.56 -4.96 9.19
C ALA A 76 -0.94 -5.56 7.82
N ILE A 77 -0.01 -5.54 6.86
CA ILE A 77 -0.21 -6.16 5.54
C ILE A 77 -0.51 -7.65 5.70
N LYS A 78 0.32 -8.37 6.46
CA LYS A 78 0.13 -9.81 6.72
C LYS A 78 -1.22 -10.11 7.37
N GLU A 79 -1.60 -9.38 8.41
CA GLU A 79 -2.88 -9.58 9.10
C GLU A 79 -4.08 -9.27 8.20
N THR A 80 -3.98 -8.25 7.34
CA THR A 80 -5.01 -7.94 6.36
C THR A 80 -5.20 -9.10 5.38
N ILE A 81 -4.10 -9.61 4.80
CA ILE A 81 -4.12 -10.73 3.86
C ILE A 81 -4.69 -11.99 4.52
N ASN A 82 -4.23 -12.34 5.72
CA ASN A 82 -4.71 -13.51 6.46
C ASN A 82 -6.21 -13.42 6.75
N SER A 83 -6.71 -12.24 7.12
CA SER A 83 -8.13 -12.01 7.39
C SER A 83 -8.98 -12.19 6.13
N ILE A 84 -8.52 -11.67 4.98
CA ILE A 84 -9.20 -11.84 3.69
C ILE A 84 -9.24 -13.32 3.29
N ILE A 85 -8.11 -14.04 3.43
CA ILE A 85 -8.02 -15.47 3.12
C ILE A 85 -9.01 -16.27 3.98
N ASP A 86 -9.07 -16.00 5.28
CA ASP A 86 -9.98 -16.68 6.20
C ASP A 86 -11.44 -16.44 5.81
N ILE A 87 -11.82 -15.21 5.48
CA ILE A 87 -13.17 -14.88 4.99
C ILE A 87 -13.49 -15.63 3.70
N LYS A 88 -12.58 -15.65 2.71
CA LYS A 88 -12.78 -16.36 1.44
C LYS A 88 -12.88 -17.88 1.60
N LYS A 89 -12.24 -18.45 2.62
CA LYS A 89 -12.36 -19.89 2.95
C LYS A 89 -13.66 -20.24 3.66
N THR A 90 -14.21 -19.32 4.44
CA THR A 90 -15.34 -19.56 5.34
C THR A 90 -16.67 -18.96 4.84
N SER A 91 -16.64 -18.22 3.73
CA SER A 91 -17.82 -17.58 3.14
C SER A 91 -17.71 -17.51 1.62
N ASN A 92 -18.84 -17.47 0.92
CA ASN A 92 -18.90 -17.28 -0.53
C ASN A 92 -19.00 -15.78 -0.90
N THR A 93 -18.14 -14.96 -0.30
CA THR A 93 -18.08 -13.51 -0.55
C THR A 93 -17.75 -13.21 -2.01
N LYS A 94 -18.38 -12.20 -2.58
CA LYS A 94 -18.00 -11.61 -3.89
C LYS A 94 -17.33 -10.25 -3.75
N ALA A 95 -17.01 -9.84 -2.52
CA ALA A 95 -16.30 -8.60 -2.28
C ALA A 95 -14.92 -8.64 -2.94
N ASN A 96 -14.52 -7.50 -3.49
CA ASN A 96 -13.15 -7.27 -3.94
C ASN A 96 -12.34 -6.66 -2.79
N TYR A 97 -11.03 -6.88 -2.79
CA TYR A 97 -10.16 -6.37 -1.74
C TYR A 97 -8.97 -5.66 -2.35
N ALA A 98 -8.62 -4.51 -1.77
CA ALA A 98 -7.41 -3.78 -2.10
C ALA A 98 -6.67 -3.38 -0.83
N ILE A 99 -5.35 -3.53 -0.82
CA ILE A 99 -4.50 -3.00 0.24
C ILE A 99 -3.98 -1.64 -0.20
N VAL A 100 -4.29 -0.62 0.60
CA VAL A 100 -3.82 0.74 0.38
C VAL A 100 -2.43 0.91 0.98
N HIS A 101 -1.56 1.58 0.22
CA HIS A 101 -0.12 1.71 0.38
C HIS A 101 0.64 0.43 0.05
N CYS A 102 0.46 -0.62 0.87
CA CYS A 102 1.19 -1.88 0.75
C CYS A 102 2.71 -1.64 0.57
N THR A 103 3.30 -0.88 1.51
CA THR A 103 4.62 -0.26 1.31
C THR A 103 5.77 -1.27 1.37
N SER A 104 5.67 -2.27 2.25
CA SER A 104 6.74 -3.26 2.49
C SER A 104 6.22 -4.70 2.63
N PRO A 105 5.50 -5.24 1.64
CA PRO A 105 5.06 -6.63 1.67
C PRO A 105 6.26 -7.60 1.58
N SER A 106 6.17 -8.72 2.30
CA SER A 106 7.08 -9.84 2.08
C SER A 106 6.80 -10.53 0.75
N GLN A 107 7.73 -11.38 0.29
CA GLN A 107 7.49 -12.23 -0.89
C GLN A 107 6.29 -13.16 -0.72
N GLU A 108 6.11 -13.68 0.49
CA GLU A 108 4.97 -14.53 0.82
C GLU A 108 3.65 -13.75 0.76
N ASP A 109 3.66 -12.48 1.18
CA ASP A 109 2.49 -11.60 1.09
C ASP A 109 2.09 -11.37 -0.37
N LEU A 110 3.05 -11.03 -1.22
CA LEU A 110 2.80 -10.85 -2.66
C LEU A 110 2.22 -12.12 -3.30
N LEU A 111 2.77 -13.30 -2.97
CA LEU A 111 2.25 -14.57 -3.47
C LEU A 111 0.81 -14.81 -3.02
N ASN A 112 0.52 -14.59 -1.74
CA ASN A 112 -0.82 -14.75 -1.18
C ASN A 112 -1.81 -13.75 -1.81
N MET A 113 -1.39 -12.51 -2.04
CA MET A 113 -2.22 -11.50 -2.72
C MET A 113 -2.57 -11.93 -4.14
N LYS A 114 -1.58 -12.44 -4.90
CA LYS A 114 -1.83 -12.96 -6.25
C LYS A 114 -2.80 -14.14 -6.24
N LEU A 115 -2.56 -15.14 -5.39
CA LEU A 115 -3.40 -16.34 -5.29
C LEU A 115 -4.85 -16.02 -4.88
N ASN A 116 -5.04 -14.96 -4.10
CA ASN A 116 -6.34 -14.57 -3.57
C ASN A 116 -6.93 -13.35 -4.29
N ASN A 117 -6.39 -12.93 -5.44
CA ASN A 117 -6.87 -11.79 -6.21
C ASN A 117 -7.06 -10.51 -5.36
N ILE A 118 -6.07 -10.18 -4.54
CA ILE A 118 -6.04 -8.97 -3.72
C ILE A 118 -5.27 -7.89 -4.49
N SER A 119 -5.93 -6.76 -4.75
CA SER A 119 -5.33 -5.62 -5.46
C SER A 119 -4.51 -4.74 -4.53
N VAL A 120 -3.78 -3.78 -5.11
CA VAL A 120 -3.02 -2.76 -4.37
C VAL A 120 -3.40 -1.37 -4.85
N GLU A 121 -3.60 -0.46 -3.89
CA GLU A 121 -3.72 0.97 -4.13
C GLU A 121 -2.46 1.66 -3.59
N THR A 122 -1.45 1.86 -4.44
CA THR A 122 -0.14 2.41 -4.05
C THR A 122 0.04 3.88 -4.44
N GLN A 123 1.12 4.50 -3.99
CA GLN A 123 1.43 5.91 -4.21
C GLN A 123 2.86 6.08 -4.67
N GLY A 124 3.08 6.08 -5.99
CA GLY A 124 4.41 6.32 -6.57
C GLY A 124 5.02 7.65 -6.12
N ALA A 125 4.18 8.67 -5.90
CA ALA A 125 4.62 9.99 -5.46
C ALA A 125 5.32 9.98 -4.09
N PHE A 126 5.06 8.98 -3.24
CA PHE A 126 5.74 8.86 -1.93
C PHE A 126 7.24 8.68 -2.09
N ILE A 127 7.71 8.06 -3.18
CA ILE A 127 9.15 7.89 -3.45
C ILE A 127 9.81 9.27 -3.58
N TYR A 128 9.24 10.16 -4.39
CA TYR A 128 9.81 11.49 -4.59
C TYR A 128 9.70 12.37 -3.34
N PHE A 129 8.52 12.42 -2.72
CA PHE A 129 8.29 13.33 -1.59
C PHE A 129 8.86 12.85 -0.27
N PHE A 130 8.90 11.54 -0.05
CA PHE A 130 9.13 10.94 1.26
C PHE A 130 10.15 9.79 1.25
N GLY A 131 10.71 9.43 0.09
CA GLY A 131 11.58 8.26 -0.01
C GLY A 131 12.76 8.32 0.96
N ASN A 132 13.35 9.51 1.17
CA ASN A 132 14.45 9.71 2.11
C ASN A 132 14.04 9.43 3.57
N GLU A 133 12.87 9.88 3.97
CA GLU A 133 12.30 9.64 5.31
C GLU A 133 11.90 8.17 5.47
N TYR A 134 11.33 7.55 4.44
CA TYR A 134 10.97 6.14 4.45
C TYR A 134 12.21 5.26 4.62
N ILE A 135 13.29 5.45 3.84
CA ILE A 135 14.51 4.64 4.03
C ILE A 135 15.14 4.86 5.41
N ALA A 136 15.04 6.07 5.98
CA ALA A 136 15.52 6.36 7.32
C ALA A 136 14.70 5.63 8.39
N ASN A 137 13.37 5.64 8.28
CA ASN A 137 12.49 5.01 9.25
C ASN A 137 12.50 3.47 9.16
N PHE A 138 12.55 2.91 7.95
CA PHE A 138 12.60 1.46 7.75
C PHE A 138 14.02 0.90 7.97
N GLY A 139 15.06 1.72 7.77
CA GLY A 139 16.44 1.32 7.98
C GLY A 139 16.98 0.38 6.88
N LYS A 140 18.31 0.20 6.88
CA LYS A 140 19.05 -0.56 5.85
C LYS A 140 18.53 -1.99 5.63
N SER A 141 18.12 -2.66 6.69
CA SER A 141 17.66 -4.05 6.60
C SER A 141 16.32 -4.19 5.87
N ARG A 142 15.52 -3.12 5.74
CA ARG A 142 14.17 -3.17 5.15
C ARG A 142 13.99 -2.24 3.95
N GLU A 143 14.86 -1.24 3.76
CA GLU A 143 14.71 -0.26 2.67
C GLU A 143 14.62 -0.90 1.28
N HIS A 144 15.32 -2.02 1.07
CA HIS A 144 15.39 -2.71 -0.21
C HIS A 144 14.07 -3.38 -0.63
N ARG A 145 13.09 -3.49 0.29
CA ARG A 145 11.74 -4.03 0.04
C ARG A 145 10.68 -2.95 -0.15
N LEU A 146 11.05 -1.67 -0.04
CA LEU A 146 10.10 -0.57 -0.14
C LEU A 146 9.59 -0.38 -1.57
N PHE A 147 8.27 -0.25 -1.69
CA PHE A 147 7.56 0.03 -2.92
C PHE A 147 7.93 -0.95 -4.06
N PRO A 148 7.67 -2.27 -3.89
CA PRO A 148 8.11 -3.31 -4.82
C PRO A 148 7.23 -3.38 -6.09
N PHE A 149 7.20 -2.28 -6.85
CA PHE A 149 6.27 -2.11 -7.98
C PHE A 149 6.52 -3.08 -9.12
N ARG A 150 7.79 -3.32 -9.46
CA ARG A 150 8.17 -4.28 -10.51
C ARG A 150 7.72 -5.68 -10.14
N GLU A 151 8.01 -6.12 -8.92
CA GLU A 151 7.60 -7.45 -8.45
C GLU A 151 6.08 -7.63 -8.50
N MET A 152 5.32 -6.64 -8.00
CA MET A 152 3.85 -6.69 -8.06
C MET A 152 3.35 -6.80 -9.51
N PHE A 153 3.93 -6.01 -10.41
CA PHE A 153 3.54 -5.99 -11.82
C PHE A 153 3.86 -7.31 -12.52
N ASP A 154 5.07 -7.84 -12.34
CA ASP A 154 5.53 -9.09 -12.96
C ASP A 154 4.76 -10.31 -12.44
N MET A 155 4.33 -10.30 -11.18
CA MET A 155 3.43 -11.31 -10.61
C MET A 155 1.99 -11.19 -11.11
N GLY A 156 1.66 -10.11 -11.83
CA GLY A 156 0.31 -9.81 -12.30
C GLY A 156 -0.66 -9.51 -11.15
N ILE A 157 -0.19 -8.86 -10.09
CA ILE A 157 -1.03 -8.26 -9.05
C ILE A 157 -1.60 -6.96 -9.60
N ASN A 158 -2.91 -6.76 -9.50
CA ASN A 158 -3.52 -5.53 -9.99
C ASN A 158 -3.12 -4.35 -9.09
N MET A 159 -2.37 -3.40 -9.66
CA MET A 159 -1.85 -2.24 -8.94
C MET A 159 -2.43 -0.96 -9.51
N CYS A 160 -3.18 -0.25 -8.68
CA CYS A 160 -3.69 1.11 -8.90
C CYS A 160 -2.77 2.11 -8.20
N ASN A 161 -2.35 3.16 -8.92
CA ASN A 161 -1.47 4.19 -8.40
C ASN A 161 -2.24 5.51 -8.23
N GLY A 162 -2.06 6.16 -7.08
CA GLY A 162 -2.71 7.43 -6.74
C GLY A 162 -1.75 8.38 -6.02
N SER A 163 -2.21 9.61 -5.76
CA SER A 163 -1.40 10.60 -5.05
C SER A 163 -1.60 10.56 -3.53
N ASP A 164 -2.71 10.00 -3.05
CA ASP A 164 -3.18 10.18 -1.66
C ASP A 164 -3.24 11.67 -1.29
N SER A 165 -3.81 12.49 -2.18
CA SER A 165 -3.93 13.93 -1.94
C SER A 165 -4.88 14.18 -0.76
N PRO A 166 -4.56 15.08 0.18
CA PRO A 166 -3.49 16.10 0.10
C PRO A 166 -2.15 15.71 0.75
N VAL A 167 -1.92 14.43 1.10
CA VAL A 167 -0.64 13.96 1.68
C VAL A 167 0.51 14.21 0.71
N THR A 168 0.32 13.93 -0.59
CA THR A 168 1.17 14.48 -1.65
C THR A 168 0.37 15.37 -2.59
N LEU A 169 1.07 16.04 -3.51
CA LEU A 169 0.45 16.88 -4.53
C LEU A 169 -0.43 16.03 -5.47
N TYR A 170 -1.66 16.51 -5.70
CA TYR A 170 -2.66 15.87 -6.56
C TYR A 170 -2.18 15.52 -7.98
N LYS A 171 -1.23 16.29 -8.55
CA LYS A 171 -0.83 16.13 -9.95
C LYS A 171 -0.21 14.73 -10.19
N PRO A 172 -0.78 13.90 -11.09
CA PRO A 172 -0.33 12.52 -11.29
C PRO A 172 1.10 12.43 -11.83
N ILE A 173 1.61 13.51 -12.45
CA ILE A 173 2.98 13.55 -12.99
C ILE A 173 4.04 13.21 -11.94
N TYR A 174 3.83 13.57 -10.67
CA TYR A 174 4.76 13.21 -9.60
C TYR A 174 4.81 11.70 -9.41
N GLY A 175 3.65 11.04 -9.37
CA GLY A 175 3.58 9.58 -9.25
C GLY A 175 4.12 8.87 -10.49
N ILE A 176 3.78 9.36 -11.69
CA ILE A 176 4.27 8.80 -12.96
C ILE A 176 5.80 8.85 -13.04
N ILE A 177 6.40 10.03 -12.84
CA ILE A 177 7.86 10.18 -12.90
C ILE A 177 8.53 9.34 -11.80
N SER A 178 7.97 9.30 -10.60
CA SER A 178 8.54 8.55 -9.47
C SER A 178 8.50 7.04 -9.67
N SER A 179 7.43 6.50 -10.26
CA SER A 179 7.30 5.07 -10.57
C SER A 179 8.31 4.59 -11.62
N ILE A 180 8.76 5.48 -12.51
CA ILE A 180 9.73 5.17 -13.57
C ILE A 180 11.17 5.47 -13.12
N SER A 181 11.43 6.69 -12.66
CA SER A 181 12.79 7.16 -12.32
C SER A 181 13.28 6.63 -10.98
N ARG A 182 12.33 6.33 -10.08
CA ARG A 182 12.57 5.98 -8.67
C ARG A 182 13.33 7.06 -7.88
N GLU A 183 13.34 8.30 -8.38
CA GLU A 183 14.09 9.39 -7.77
C GLU A 183 13.42 9.91 -6.50
N MET A 184 14.20 9.98 -5.42
CA MET A 184 13.84 10.62 -4.16
C MET A 184 14.40 12.04 -4.10
N LYS A 185 13.60 12.98 -3.59
CA LYS A 185 14.12 14.30 -3.22
C LYS A 185 14.99 14.16 -1.96
N THR A 186 16.23 14.64 -2.01
CA THR A 186 17.11 14.69 -0.82
C THR A 186 17.30 16.14 -0.34
N SER A 187 17.71 16.31 0.91
CA SER A 187 17.94 17.62 1.56
C SER A 187 18.96 18.52 0.84
N ASN A 188 19.84 17.94 0.02
CA ASN A 188 20.89 18.67 -0.70
C ASN A 188 20.55 18.94 -2.17
N ASN A 189 19.27 18.87 -2.58
CA ASN A 189 18.83 18.92 -3.97
C ASN A 189 19.54 17.90 -4.89
N LYS A 190 20.08 16.83 -4.30
CA LYS A 190 20.60 15.67 -5.05
C LYS A 190 19.48 14.65 -5.20
N TYR A 191 19.49 13.92 -6.31
CA TYR A 191 18.57 12.81 -6.52
C TYR A 191 19.29 11.50 -6.22
N LYS A 192 18.63 10.62 -5.46
CA LYS A 192 19.03 9.23 -5.25
C LYS A 192 17.88 8.33 -5.65
N LYS A 193 18.18 7.18 -6.24
CA LYS A 193 17.15 6.21 -6.65
C LYS A 193 16.84 5.24 -5.51
N LEU A 194 15.56 5.02 -5.24
CA LEU A 194 15.08 4.01 -4.32
C LEU A 194 14.74 2.72 -5.06
N ASN A 195 15.51 1.66 -4.83
CA ASN A 195 15.28 0.33 -5.44
C ASN A 195 15.02 0.47 -6.96
N PRO A 196 16.03 0.89 -7.75
CA PRO A 196 15.86 1.16 -9.18
C PRO A 196 15.43 -0.07 -10.00
N ASP A 197 15.69 -1.28 -9.51
CA ASP A 197 15.16 -2.55 -10.03
C ASP A 197 13.63 -2.65 -9.93
N GLN A 198 13.01 -1.87 -9.04
CA GLN A 198 11.56 -1.78 -8.87
C GLN A 198 10.91 -0.75 -9.80
N SER A 199 11.61 -0.29 -10.83
CA SER A 199 11.08 0.68 -11.81
C SER A 199 10.05 0.05 -12.74
N LEU A 200 9.04 0.84 -13.07
CA LEU A 200 8.08 0.53 -14.13
C LEU A 200 8.50 1.19 -15.44
N THR A 201 8.11 0.60 -16.57
CA THR A 201 8.12 1.31 -17.86
C THR A 201 7.01 2.37 -17.87
N LEU A 202 7.06 3.28 -18.85
CA LEU A 202 6.02 4.28 -19.03
C LEU A 202 4.65 3.64 -19.26
N GLU A 203 4.56 2.61 -20.11
CA GLU A 203 3.29 1.95 -20.41
C GLU A 203 2.66 1.30 -19.16
N GLU A 204 3.46 0.56 -18.40
CA GLU A 204 3.01 -0.10 -17.16
C GLU A 204 2.59 0.92 -16.10
N THR A 205 3.33 2.02 -16.02
CA THR A 205 2.99 3.14 -15.14
C THR A 205 1.64 3.75 -15.56
N LEU A 206 1.43 4.04 -16.84
CA LEU A 206 0.16 4.56 -17.34
C LEU A 206 -1.01 3.60 -17.09
N LYS A 207 -0.81 2.28 -17.27
CA LYS A 207 -1.80 1.26 -16.89
C LYS A 207 -2.15 1.35 -15.41
N SER A 208 -1.15 1.47 -14.54
CA SER A 208 -1.37 1.61 -13.09
C SER A 208 -2.13 2.88 -12.68
N PHE A 209 -2.08 3.95 -13.48
CA PHE A 209 -2.83 5.20 -13.23
C PHE A 209 -4.19 5.25 -13.93
N THR A 210 -4.52 4.27 -14.76
CA THR A 210 -5.73 4.29 -15.60
C THR A 210 -6.53 3.00 -15.45
N ILE A 211 -6.33 2.04 -16.37
CA ILE A 211 -7.17 0.86 -16.48
C ILE A 211 -7.15 -0.02 -15.22
N ASN A 212 -6.00 -0.12 -14.54
CA ASN A 212 -5.88 -0.89 -13.30
C ASN A 212 -6.66 -0.24 -12.15
N CYS A 213 -6.67 1.09 -12.08
CA CYS A 213 -7.47 1.82 -11.09
C CYS A 213 -8.96 1.68 -11.36
N ALA A 214 -9.37 1.74 -12.63
CA ALA A 214 -10.76 1.54 -13.02
C ALA A 214 -11.27 0.14 -12.67
N SER A 215 -10.41 -0.87 -12.56
CA SER A 215 -10.79 -2.24 -12.21
C SER A 215 -10.75 -2.56 -10.71
N VAL A 216 -10.23 -1.66 -9.87
CA VAL A 216 -10.31 -1.79 -8.40
C VAL A 216 -11.67 -1.27 -7.88
N MET A 217 -12.23 -0.26 -8.55
CA MET A 217 -13.51 0.39 -8.20
C MET A 217 -14.71 -0.35 -8.76
#